data_AF-A0A6B0GWH1-F1
#
_entry.id   AF-A0A6B0GWH1-F1
#
_cell.length_a   1.000
_cell.length_b   1.000
_cell.length_c   1.000
_cell.angle_alpha   90.00
_cell.angle_beta   90.00
_cell.angle_gamma   90.00
#
_symmetry.space_group_name_H-M   'P 1'
#
loop_
_entity.id
_entity.type
_entity.pdbx_description
1 polymer ?
#
loop_
_entity_poly.entity_id
_entity_poly.type
_entity_poly.pdbx_seq_one_letter_code
_entity_poly.pdbx_strand_id
1 'polypeptide(L)'
;MVEFSNAYTYAVGALLLWGVWGIAANYSVERMDNMAVLLVTYLVGVGVVLALDPGAFGGVEFDAGLALSVLTGLAMSLGTVLFYRALDLGQLSGVTAIPALYFVVAFAYGVLVLGEPVSASQVAGVGLACVAVLLLVQ
;
A
#
# COMPACT_ATOMS: atom_id res chain seq x y z
N MET A 1 8.66 18.37 21.50
CA MET A 1 7.38 18.62 20.83
C MET A 1 7.59 18.28 19.37
N VAL A 2 7.04 17.15 18.92
CA VAL A 2 7.22 16.64 17.55
C VAL A 2 6.48 17.60 16.61
N GLU A 3 7.17 18.14 15.60
CA GLU A 3 6.56 18.98 14.57
C GLU A 3 5.43 18.20 13.87
N PHE A 4 4.20 18.64 14.10
CA PHE A 4 2.98 18.12 13.49
C PHE A 4 2.91 18.25 11.94
N SER A 5 4.01 18.60 11.26
CA SER A 5 3.94 19.34 9.98
C SER A 5 4.32 18.56 8.71
N ASN A 6 5.22 17.56 8.72
CA ASN A 6 5.75 17.00 7.46
C ASN A 6 5.34 15.54 7.19
N ALA A 7 5.56 14.61 8.12
CA ALA A 7 5.30 13.18 7.87
C ALA A 7 3.83 12.88 7.61
N TYR A 8 2.93 13.48 8.41
CA TYR A 8 1.48 13.32 8.22
C TYR A 8 0.99 13.97 6.93
N THR A 9 1.62 15.06 6.49
CA THR A 9 1.32 15.68 5.19
C THR A 9 1.65 14.75 4.04
N TYR A 10 2.83 14.11 4.05
CA TYR A 10 3.18 13.08 3.07
C TYR A 10 2.25 11.87 3.16
N ALA A 11 1.86 11.43 4.36
CA ALA A 11 0.93 10.31 4.53
C ALA A 11 -0.47 10.62 3.98
N VAL A 12 -0.99 11.83 4.19
CA VAL A 12 -2.25 12.29 3.60
C VAL A 12 -2.13 12.40 2.08
N GLY A 13 -1.02 12.93 1.57
CA GLY A 13 -0.74 12.94 0.12
C GLY A 13 -0.75 11.53 -0.47
N ALA A 14 -0.11 10.57 0.21
CA ALA A 14 -0.12 9.17 -0.18
C ALA A 14 -1.54 8.59 -0.16
N LEU A 15 -2.32 8.82 0.90
CA LEU A 15 -3.73 8.39 0.98
C LEU A 15 -4.54 8.87 -0.23
N LEU A 16 -4.42 10.15 -0.59
CA LEU A 16 -5.15 10.72 -1.73
C LEU A 16 -4.72 10.09 -3.06
N LEU A 17 -3.41 9.96 -3.28
CA LEU A 17 -2.88 9.35 -4.51
C LEU A 17 -3.24 7.88 -4.62
N TRP A 18 -3.25 7.14 -3.51
CA TRP A 18 -3.70 5.75 -3.46
C TRP A 18 -5.20 5.63 -3.73
N GLY A 19 -6.01 6.59 -3.27
CA GLY A 19 -7.44 6.67 -3.62
C GLY A 19 -7.64 6.87 -5.12
N VAL A 20 -6.91 7.82 -5.73
CA VAL A 20 -6.94 8.04 -7.19
C VAL A 20 -6.48 6.79 -7.95
N TRP A 21 -5.41 6.14 -7.48
CA TRP A 21 -4.94 4.88 -8.06
C TRP A 21 -6.01 3.79 -8.01
N GLY A 22 -6.69 3.58 -6.89
CA GLY A 22 -7.73 2.56 -6.76
C GLY A 22 -8.89 2.78 -7.76
N ILE A 23 -9.31 4.03 -7.92
CA ILE A 23 -10.33 4.42 -8.90
C ILE A 23 -9.85 4.16 -10.34
N ALA A 24 -8.65 4.62 -10.68
CA ALA A 24 -8.07 4.44 -12.01
C ALA A 24 -7.83 2.95 -12.34
N ALA A 25 -7.36 2.17 -11.36
CA ALA A 25 -7.17 0.72 -11.48
C ALA A 25 -8.48 0.01 -11.82
N ASN A 26 -9.57 0.32 -11.10
CA ASN A 26 -10.90 -0.25 -11.35
C ASN A 26 -11.35 -0.02 -12.80
N TYR A 27 -11.28 1.22 -13.28
CA TYR A 27 -11.66 1.53 -14.66
C TYR A 27 -10.71 0.91 -15.70
N SER A 28 -9.45 0.69 -15.33
CA SER A 28 -8.46 0.10 -16.24
C SER A 28 -8.69 -1.40 -16.42
N VAL A 29 -8.99 -2.14 -15.34
CA VAL A 29 -9.26 -3.59 -15.41
C VAL A 29 -10.56 -3.92 -16.15
N GLU A 30 -11.52 -3.00 -16.20
CA GLU A 30 -12.71 -3.12 -17.07
C GLU A 30 -12.37 -3.09 -18.58
N ARG A 31 -11.20 -2.59 -18.96
CA ARG A 31 -10.83 -2.27 -20.36
C ARG A 31 -9.66 -3.11 -20.88
N MET A 32 -8.85 -3.65 -19.98
CA MET A 32 -7.61 -4.37 -20.29
C MET A 32 -7.43 -5.53 -19.32
N ASP A 33 -6.71 -6.56 -19.77
CA ASP A 33 -6.29 -7.66 -18.89
C ASP A 33 -5.50 -7.14 -17.67
N ASN A 34 -5.74 -7.72 -16.49
CA ASN A 34 -5.11 -7.30 -15.23
C ASN A 34 -3.59 -7.26 -15.31
N MET A 35 -2.96 -8.25 -15.94
CA MET A 35 -1.51 -8.29 -16.07
C MET A 35 -1.00 -7.18 -16.99
N ALA A 36 -1.77 -6.81 -18.02
CA ALA A 36 -1.44 -5.68 -18.89
C ALA A 36 -1.55 -4.35 -18.12
N VAL A 37 -2.60 -4.13 -17.33
CA VAL A 37 -2.72 -2.91 -16.51
C VAL A 37 -1.59 -2.82 -15.48
N LEU A 38 -1.26 -3.93 -14.82
CA LEU A 38 -0.17 -3.98 -13.84
C LEU A 38 1.18 -3.71 -14.50
N LEU A 39 1.47 -4.31 -15.65
CA LEU A 39 2.69 -4.07 -16.40
C LEU A 39 2.85 -2.58 -16.73
N VAL A 40 1.81 -1.94 -17.27
CA VAL A 40 1.83 -0.50 -17.57
C VAL A 40 2.00 0.32 -16.29
N THR A 41 1.27 -0.01 -15.22
CA THR A 41 1.37 0.66 -13.91
C THR A 41 2.81 0.63 -13.38
N TYR A 42 3.47 -0.52 -13.46
CA TYR A 42 4.86 -0.67 -13.01
C TYR A 42 5.87 0.05 -13.88
N LEU A 43 5.70 0.01 -15.21
CA LEU A 43 6.56 0.75 -16.13
C LEU A 43 6.46 2.27 -15.89
N VAL A 44 5.25 2.79 -15.66
CA VAL A 44 5.05 4.19 -15.28
C VAL A 44 5.70 4.48 -13.92
N GLY A 45 5.54 3.60 -12.92
CA GLY A 45 6.17 3.75 -11.61
C GLY A 45 7.70 3.83 -11.69
N VAL A 46 8.34 2.92 -12.43
CA VAL A 46 9.79 2.96 -12.70
C VAL A 46 10.16 4.27 -13.42
N GLY A 47 9.40 4.67 -14.42
CA GLY A 47 9.61 5.93 -15.14
C GLY A 47 9.56 7.16 -14.22
N VAL A 48 8.61 7.22 -13.30
CA VAL A 48 8.50 8.30 -12.30
C VAL A 48 9.71 8.33 -11.38
N VAL A 49 10.16 7.18 -10.87
CA VAL A 49 11.36 7.09 -10.01
C VAL A 49 12.58 7.63 -10.75
N LEU A 50 12.82 7.18 -11.99
CA LEU A 50 13.98 7.60 -12.78
C LEU A 50 13.89 9.06 -13.25
N ALA A 51 12.69 9.61 -13.43
CA ALA A 51 12.50 11.02 -13.74
C ALA A 51 12.80 11.92 -12.55
N LEU A 52 12.50 11.46 -11.33
CA LEU A 52 12.79 12.19 -10.08
C LEU A 52 14.25 12.05 -9.65
N ASP A 53 14.83 10.86 -9.84
CA ASP A 53 16.23 10.57 -9.56
C ASP A 53 16.86 9.71 -10.67
N PRO A 54 17.46 10.35 -11.68
CA PRO A 54 18.18 9.63 -12.75
C PRO A 54 19.38 8.82 -12.24
N GLY A 55 19.89 9.13 -11.04
CA GLY A 55 21.03 8.46 -10.40
C GLY A 55 20.62 7.28 -9.52
N ALA A 56 19.33 6.95 -9.40
CA ALA A 56 18.81 5.96 -8.45
C ALA A 56 19.53 4.59 -8.51
N PHE A 57 19.94 4.16 -9.70
CA PHE A 57 20.69 2.91 -9.88
C PHE A 57 22.05 2.90 -9.18
N GLY A 58 22.69 4.06 -9.03
CA GLY A 58 23.98 4.20 -8.34
C GLY A 58 23.88 3.97 -6.83
N GLY A 59 22.68 4.04 -6.25
CA GLY A 59 22.42 3.75 -4.83
C GLY A 59 22.11 2.29 -4.53
N VAL A 60 22.13 1.40 -5.53
CA VAL A 60 21.86 -0.04 -5.32
C VAL A 60 23.13 -0.73 -4.85
N GLU A 61 23.14 -1.12 -3.57
CA GLU A 61 24.23 -1.87 -2.95
C GLU A 61 23.86 -3.35 -2.77
N PHE A 62 24.83 -4.27 -2.90
CA PHE A 62 24.59 -5.71 -2.74
C PHE A 62 24.68 -6.14 -1.27
N ASP A 63 23.72 -5.69 -0.47
CA ASP A 63 23.66 -5.93 0.97
C ASP A 63 22.27 -6.43 1.43
N ALA A 64 22.02 -6.39 2.75
CA ALA A 64 20.72 -6.76 3.30
C ALA A 64 19.59 -5.84 2.81
N GLY A 65 19.89 -4.58 2.49
CA GLY A 65 18.95 -3.62 1.92
C GLY A 65 18.43 -4.09 0.56
N LEU A 66 19.28 -4.68 -0.29
CA LEU A 66 18.83 -5.28 -1.56
C LEU A 66 17.88 -6.45 -1.34
N ALA A 67 18.21 -7.37 -0.42
CA ALA A 67 17.36 -8.52 -0.13
C ALA A 67 15.96 -8.09 0.41
N LEU A 68 15.94 -7.10 1.31
CA LEU A 68 14.69 -6.53 1.83
C LEU A 68 13.91 -5.77 0.75
N SER A 69 14.60 -5.10 -0.18
CA SER A 69 13.98 -4.41 -1.32
C SER A 69 13.35 -5.40 -2.30
N VAL A 70 14.02 -6.54 -2.56
CA VAL A 70 13.44 -7.64 -3.35
C VAL A 70 12.19 -8.20 -2.68
N LEU A 71 12.22 -8.44 -1.37
CA LEU A 71 11.05 -8.90 -0.63
C LEU A 71 9.89 -7.88 -0.70
N THR A 72 10.21 -6.59 -0.57
CA THR A 72 9.24 -5.50 -0.71
C THR A 72 8.61 -5.48 -2.09
N GLY A 73 9.42 -5.62 -3.14
CA GLY A 73 8.96 -5.71 -4.52
C GLY A 73 8.05 -6.92 -4.75
N LEU A 74 8.44 -8.10 -4.27
CA LEU A 74 7.63 -9.31 -4.36
C LEU A 74 6.28 -9.16 -3.65
N ALA A 75 6.28 -8.63 -2.42
CA ALA A 75 5.05 -8.40 -1.66
C ALA A 75 4.14 -7.38 -2.35
N MET A 76 4.70 -6.28 -2.87
CA MET A 76 3.96 -5.27 -3.61
C MET A 76 3.36 -5.85 -4.89
N SER A 77 4.15 -6.59 -5.69
CA SER A 77 3.70 -7.17 -6.96
C SER A 77 2.66 -8.27 -6.79
N LEU A 78 2.86 -9.19 -5.84
CA LEU A 78 1.86 -10.23 -5.60
C LEU A 78 0.59 -9.65 -4.97
N GLY A 79 0.74 -8.69 -4.05
CA GLY A 79 -0.39 -8.00 -3.42
C GLY A 79 -1.26 -7.25 -4.42
N THR A 80 -0.67 -6.52 -5.37
CA THR A 80 -1.42 -5.82 -6.41
C THR A 80 -2.06 -6.76 -7.42
N VAL A 81 -1.42 -7.89 -7.77
CA VAL A 81 -2.03 -8.95 -8.59
C VAL A 81 -3.33 -9.44 -7.93
N LEU A 82 -3.27 -9.73 -6.63
CA LEU A 82 -4.46 -10.15 -5.87
C LEU A 82 -5.51 -9.04 -5.79
N PHE A 83 -5.08 -7.79 -5.57
CA PHE A 83 -5.98 -6.64 -5.51
C PHE A 83 -6.72 -6.39 -6.83
N TYR A 84 -6.02 -6.44 -7.96
CA TYR A 84 -6.62 -6.25 -9.29
C TYR A 84 -7.59 -7.38 -9.60
N ARG A 85 -7.24 -8.61 -9.22
CA ARG A 85 -8.17 -9.73 -9.34
C ARG A 85 -9.40 -9.55 -8.46
N ALA A 86 -9.28 -8.95 -7.28
CA ALA A 86 -10.42 -8.65 -6.43
C ALA A 86 -11.31 -7.53 -7.02
N LEU A 87 -10.73 -6.54 -7.71
CA LEU A 87 -11.48 -5.49 -8.41
C LEU A 87 -12.37 -6.07 -9.52
N ASP A 88 -11.94 -7.12 -10.23
CA ASP A 88 -12.80 -7.81 -11.22
C ASP A 88 -14.05 -8.46 -10.59
N LEU A 89 -13.92 -8.89 -9.33
CA LEU A 89 -14.88 -9.79 -8.68
C LEU A 89 -15.82 -9.06 -7.72
N GLY A 90 -15.45 -7.87 -7.26
CA GLY A 90 -16.13 -7.18 -6.16
C GLY A 90 -16.33 -5.69 -6.40
N GLN A 91 -17.05 -5.05 -5.48
CA GLN A 91 -17.28 -3.61 -5.53
C GLN A 91 -16.03 -2.85 -5.07
N LEU A 92 -15.64 -1.81 -5.80
CA LEU A 92 -14.47 -0.98 -5.53
C LEU A 92 -14.38 -0.53 -4.06
N SER A 93 -15.49 -0.06 -3.48
CA SER A 93 -15.56 0.45 -2.10
C SER A 93 -15.20 -0.62 -1.06
N GLY A 94 -15.72 -1.83 -1.20
CA GLY A 94 -15.40 -2.95 -0.29
C GLY A 94 -14.00 -3.49 -0.53
N VAL A 95 -13.63 -3.68 -1.80
CA VAL A 95 -12.33 -4.25 -2.20
C VAL A 95 -11.16 -3.36 -1.77
N THR A 96 -11.29 -2.03 -1.85
CA THR A 96 -10.22 -1.09 -1.42
C THR A 96 -10.11 -0.94 0.08
N ALA A 97 -11.20 -1.13 0.83
CA ALA A 97 -11.22 -0.99 2.28
C ALA A 97 -10.38 -2.08 2.98
N ILE A 98 -10.34 -3.29 2.44
CA ILE A 98 -9.57 -4.41 3.01
C ILE A 98 -8.06 -4.15 3.02
N PRO A 99 -7.37 -3.91 1.89
CA PRO A 99 -5.93 -3.67 1.87
C PRO A 99 -5.55 -2.36 2.58
N ALA A 100 -6.47 -1.40 2.74
CA ALA A 100 -6.23 -0.22 3.56
C ALA A 100 -5.92 -0.57 5.03
N LEU A 101 -6.30 -1.77 5.50
CA LEU A 101 -5.93 -2.31 6.81
C LEU A 101 -4.50 -2.87 6.89
N TYR A 102 -3.63 -2.70 5.88
CA TYR A 102 -2.25 -3.20 5.98
C TYR A 102 -1.51 -2.66 7.23
N PHE A 103 -1.91 -1.48 7.73
CA PHE A 103 -1.36 -0.91 8.96
C PHE A 103 -1.62 -1.80 10.18
N VAL A 104 -2.66 -2.65 10.18
CA VAL A 104 -2.93 -3.61 11.25
C VAL A 104 -1.82 -4.66 11.33
N VAL A 105 -1.28 -5.09 10.19
CA VAL A 105 -0.13 -6.00 10.13
C VAL A 105 1.12 -5.30 10.68
N ALA A 106 1.36 -4.05 10.28
CA ALA A 106 2.48 -3.25 10.79
C ALA A 106 2.37 -3.02 12.31
N PHE A 107 1.17 -2.70 12.80
CA PHE A 107 0.89 -2.54 14.23
C PHE A 107 1.14 -3.84 15.00
N ALA A 108 0.65 -4.98 14.50
CA ALA A 108 0.91 -6.28 15.11
C ALA A 108 2.40 -6.62 15.15
N TYR A 109 3.14 -6.33 14.08
CA TYR A 109 4.59 -6.51 14.03
C TYR A 109 5.32 -5.62 15.05
N GLY A 110 4.96 -4.34 15.13
CA GLY A 110 5.51 -3.40 16.11
C GLY A 110 5.32 -3.87 17.54
N VAL A 111 4.12 -4.32 17.88
CA VAL A 111 3.81 -4.82 19.23
C VAL A 111 4.49 -6.17 19.52
N LEU A 112 4.36 -7.15 18.62
CA LEU A 112 4.75 -8.54 18.89
C LEU A 112 6.23 -8.82 18.67
N VAL A 113 6.85 -8.15 17.70
CA VAL A 113 8.25 -8.40 17.29
C VAL A 113 9.18 -7.31 17.80
N LEU A 114 8.78 -6.04 17.67
CA LEU A 114 9.61 -4.91 18.11
C LEU A 114 9.43 -4.57 19.59
N GLY A 115 8.37 -5.09 20.23
CA GLY A 115 8.07 -4.83 21.64
C GLY A 115 7.62 -3.39 21.90
N GLU A 116 7.01 -2.74 20.91
CA GLU A 116 6.52 -1.37 21.05
C GLU A 116 5.44 -1.27 22.14
N PRO A 117 5.52 -0.28 23.04
CA PRO A 117 4.50 -0.07 24.05
C PRO A 117 3.18 0.31 23.39
N VAL A 118 2.11 -0.36 23.79
CA VAL A 118 0.77 -0.16 23.23
C VAL A 118 -0.21 0.38 24.27
N SER A 119 -0.97 1.40 23.88
CA SER A 119 -2.05 1.98 24.68
C SER A 119 -3.41 1.34 24.34
N ALA A 120 -4.33 1.37 25.30
CA ALA A 120 -5.70 0.89 25.09
C ALA A 120 -6.41 1.62 23.93
N SER A 121 -6.15 2.91 23.73
CA SER A 121 -6.71 3.70 22.64
C SER A 121 -6.22 3.23 21.27
N GLN A 122 -4.95 2.83 21.14
CA GLN A 122 -4.42 2.29 19.88
C GLN A 122 -5.08 0.95 19.54
N VAL A 123 -5.23 0.06 20.52
CA VAL A 123 -5.93 -1.22 20.34
C VAL A 123 -7.38 -0.99 19.94
N ALA A 124 -8.07 -0.06 20.60
CA ALA A 124 -9.44 0.31 20.26
C ALA A 124 -9.53 0.88 18.83
N GLY A 125 -8.61 1.75 18.43
CA GLY A 125 -8.57 2.33 17.08
C GLY A 125 -8.39 1.26 16.00
N VAL A 126 -7.46 0.32 16.20
CA VAL A 126 -7.27 -0.84 15.30
C VAL A 126 -8.54 -1.69 15.24
N GLY A 127 -9.14 -2.00 16.39
CA GLY A 127 -10.38 -2.77 16.45
C GLY A 127 -11.54 -2.11 15.72
N LEU A 128 -11.73 -0.80 15.92
CA LEU A 128 -12.77 -0.01 15.24
C LEU A 128 -12.55 0.05 13.73
N ALA A 129 -11.30 0.17 13.26
CA ALA A 129 -10.99 0.13 11.84
C ALA A 129 -11.36 -1.23 11.22
N CYS A 130 -11.03 -2.34 11.89
CA CYS A 130 -11.43 -3.67 11.44
C CYS A 130 -12.95 -3.81 11.37
N VAL A 131 -13.68 -3.35 12.38
CA VAL A 131 -15.16 -3.37 12.38
C VAL A 131 -15.73 -2.53 11.24
N ALA A 132 -15.19 -1.34 10.99
CA ALA A 132 -15.63 -0.49 9.90
C ALA A 132 -15.49 -1.19 8.54
N VAL A 133 -14.35 -1.84 8.28
CA VAL A 133 -14.14 -2.60 7.04
C VAL A 133 -15.07 -3.81 6.97
N LEU A 134 -15.27 -4.55 8.07
CA LEU A 134 -16.22 -5.67 8.10
C LEU A 134 -17.64 -5.22 7.73
N LEU A 135 -18.09 -4.04 8.15
CA LEU A 135 -19.39 -3.50 7.78
C LEU A 135 -19.47 -3.05 6.31
N LEU A 136 -18.35 -2.61 5.72
CA LEU A 136 -18.28 -2.18 4.31
C LEU A 136 -18.27 -3.33 3.31
N VAL A 137 -17.86 -4.53 3.74
CA VAL A 137 -17.73 -5.71 2.85
C VAL A 137 -18.92 -6.68 2.94
N GLN A 138 -19.97 -6.33 3.69
CA GLN A 138 -21.25 -7.02 3.74
C GLN A 138 -22.12 -6.69 2.52
#